data_AF-A0A3D0MWV4-F1
#
_entry.id   AF-A0A3D0MWV4-F1
#
_cell.length_a   1.000
_cell.length_b   1.000
_cell.length_c   1.000
_cell.angle_alpha   90.00
_cell.angle_beta   90.00
_cell.angle_gamma   90.00
#
_symmetry.space_group_name_H-M   'P 1'
#
loop_
_entity.id
_entity.type
_entity.pdbx_description
1 polymer ?
#
loop_
_entity_poly.entity_id
_entity_poly.type
_entity_poly.pdbx_seq_one_letter_code
_entity_poly.pdbx_strand_id
1 'polypeptide(L)'
;SVVIKINSLEQQQKLGFVSRSPRWAIAYKFKAKQQITKVKNIVCQVGRVGTITPVAELEPVFLAGSTISRATLHNFDEIERLDIRIGDYVKIEKG
;
A
#
# COMPACT_ATOMS: atom_id res chain seq x y z
N SER A 1 -7.63 -12.14 -5.63
CA SER A 1 -6.90 -12.83 -4.54
C SER A 1 -7.42 -14.25 -4.45
N VAL A 2 -6.65 -15.14 -3.85
CA VAL A 2 -7.08 -16.51 -3.53
C VAL A 2 -6.74 -16.76 -2.06
N VAL A 3 -7.55 -17.56 -1.36
CA VAL A 3 -7.23 -17.99 0.00
C VAL A 3 -6.76 -19.42 -0.05
N ILE A 4 -5.56 -19.67 0.44
CA ILE A 4 -5.01 -21.02 0.59
C ILE A 4 -5.27 -21.44 2.03
N LYS A 5 -5.95 -22.57 2.23
CA LYS A 5 -6.26 -23.11 3.55
C LYS A 5 -5.91 -24.58 3.63
N ILE A 6 -5.48 -25.02 4.82
CA ILE A 6 -5.30 -26.43 5.13
C ILE A 6 -6.68 -27.10 5.18
N ASN A 7 -6.87 -28.21 4.48
CA ASN A 7 -8.19 -28.85 4.37
C ASN A 7 -8.60 -29.64 5.63
N SER A 8 -7.63 -30.20 6.36
CA SER A 8 -7.91 -31.01 7.57
C SER A 8 -8.33 -30.14 8.76
N LEU A 9 -9.53 -30.38 9.29
CA LEU A 9 -10.06 -29.68 10.46
C LEU A 9 -9.24 -29.96 11.73
N GLU A 10 -8.71 -31.18 11.88
CA GLU A 10 -7.85 -31.54 13.02
C GLU A 10 -6.56 -30.70 13.01
N GLN A 11 -5.97 -30.50 11.83
CA GLN A 11 -4.78 -29.67 11.67
C GLN A 11 -5.11 -28.18 11.92
N GLN A 12 -6.27 -27.70 11.49
CA GLN A 12 -6.71 -26.33 11.78
C GLN A 12 -6.85 -26.08 13.28
N GLN A 13 -7.42 -27.03 14.03
CA GLN A 13 -7.55 -26.93 15.50
C GLN A 13 -6.18 -26.92 16.19
N LYS A 14 -5.25 -27.79 15.77
CA LYS A 14 -3.87 -27.81 16.29
C LYS A 14 -3.11 -26.51 16.02
N LEU A 15 -3.30 -25.92 14.84
CA LEU A 15 -2.63 -24.68 14.43
C LEU A 15 -3.25 -23.43 15.06
N GLY A 16 -4.56 -23.43 15.31
CA GLY A 16 -5.26 -22.34 15.99
C GLY A 16 -5.15 -20.98 15.29
N PHE A 17 -5.21 -19.92 16.09
CA PHE A 17 -5.31 -18.53 15.65
C PHE A 17 -4.26 -17.64 16.33
N VAL A 18 -3.90 -16.53 15.69
CA VAL A 18 -3.29 -15.36 16.32
C VAL A 18 -4.34 -14.26 16.45
N SER A 19 -4.06 -13.18 17.19
CA SER A 19 -5.04 -12.16 17.58
C SER A 19 -5.88 -11.53 16.45
N ARG A 20 -5.45 -11.65 15.18
CA ARG A 20 -6.17 -11.10 14.02
C ARG A 20 -6.33 -12.08 12.84
N SER A 21 -5.83 -13.31 12.91
CA SER A 21 -5.89 -14.25 11.77
C SER A 21 -5.68 -15.73 12.14
N PRO A 22 -6.27 -16.67 11.38
CA PRO A 22 -5.96 -18.10 11.49
C PRO A 22 -4.53 -18.40 11.05
N ARG A 23 -3.87 -19.38 11.69
CA ARG A 23 -2.54 -19.84 11.26
C ARG A 23 -2.59 -20.80 10.06
N TRP A 24 -3.74 -21.42 9.84
CA TRP A 24 -3.93 -22.48 8.84
C TRP A 24 -4.45 -21.97 7.49
N ALA A 25 -4.66 -20.66 7.35
CA ALA A 25 -5.08 -20.04 6.09
C ALA A 25 -4.35 -18.72 5.84
N ILE A 26 -4.00 -18.48 4.58
CA ILE A 26 -3.35 -17.24 4.14
C ILE A 26 -4.03 -16.71 2.88
N ALA A 27 -4.23 -15.39 2.84
CA ALA A 27 -4.71 -14.70 1.65
C ALA A 27 -3.54 -14.45 0.70
N TYR A 28 -3.53 -15.17 -0.42
CA TYR A 28 -2.61 -14.92 -1.53
C TYR A 28 -3.16 -13.79 -2.41
N LYS A 29 -2.59 -12.59 -2.25
CA LYS A 29 -2.92 -11.44 -3.10
C LYS A 29 -2.16 -11.55 -4.42
N PHE A 30 -2.84 -11.28 -5.54
CA PHE A 30 -2.17 -11.17 -6.83
C PHE A 30 -1.30 -9.92 -6.86
N LYS A 31 -0.27 -9.90 -7.73
CA LYS A 31 0.54 -8.69 -7.95
C LYS A 31 -0.41 -7.53 -8.23
N ALA A 32 -0.29 -6.46 -7.47
CA ALA A 32 -1.11 -5.29 -7.70
C ALA A 32 -0.73 -4.68 -9.06
N LYS A 33 -1.74 -4.11 -9.72
CA LYS A 33 -1.50 -3.35 -10.94
C LYS A 33 -0.61 -2.17 -10.57
N GLN A 34 0.42 -1.96 -11.38
CA GLN A 34 1.34 -0.83 -11.24
C GLN A 34 1.13 0.11 -12.43
N GLN A 35 1.24 1.40 -12.19
CA GLN A 35 1.23 2.39 -13.27
C GLN A 35 2.19 3.53 -12.98
N ILE A 36 2.64 4.20 -14.03
CA ILE A 36 3.52 5.35 -13.92
C ILE A 36 2.67 6.61 -14.03
N THR A 37 2.92 7.58 -13.16
CA THR A 37 2.30 8.90 -13.21
C THR A 37 3.28 9.97 -12.75
N LYS A 38 2.96 11.23 -13.03
CA LYS A 38 3.81 12.38 -12.70
C LYS A 38 3.45 12.95 -11.33
N VAL A 39 4.46 13.28 -10.52
CA VAL A 39 4.29 14.05 -9.28
C VAL A 39 4.07 15.51 -9.63
N LYS A 40 2.90 16.05 -9.31
CA LYS A 40 2.55 17.46 -9.52
C LYS A 40 2.99 18.33 -8.34
N ASN A 41 2.84 17.83 -7.13
CA ASN A 41 3.17 18.55 -5.92
C ASN A 41 3.39 17.58 -4.75
N ILE A 42 4.02 18.04 -3.66
CA ILE A 42 4.14 17.30 -2.41
C ILE A 42 3.65 18.21 -1.28
N VAL A 43 2.62 17.77 -0.57
CA VAL A 43 1.98 18.52 0.51
C VAL A 43 2.23 17.82 1.84
N CYS A 44 2.62 18.57 2.87
CA CYS A 44 2.79 18.04 4.22
C CYS A 44 1.48 18.12 4.99
N GLN A 45 0.96 16.99 5.44
CA GLN A 45 -0.21 16.91 6.31
C GLN A 45 0.21 16.73 7.77
N VAL A 46 -0.36 17.54 8.67
CA VAL A 46 -0.12 17.42 10.11
C VAL A 46 -1.23 16.57 10.72
N GLY A 47 -0.86 15.42 11.27
CA GLY A 47 -1.76 14.52 11.98
C GLY A 47 -2.16 15.07 13.35
N ARG A 48 -3.19 14.45 13.96
CA ARG A 48 -3.74 14.87 15.26
C ARG A 48 -2.72 14.88 16.41
N VAL A 49 -1.66 14.07 16.32
CA VAL A 49 -0.59 13.95 17.32
C VAL A 49 0.65 14.78 16.93
N GLY A 50 0.57 15.62 15.89
CA GLY A 50 1.69 16.42 15.39
C GLY A 50 2.61 15.70 14.39
N THR A 51 2.32 14.43 14.06
CA THR A 51 3.07 13.70 13.02
C THR A 51 2.90 14.36 11.66
N ILE A 52 4.01 14.75 11.01
CA ILE A 52 4.00 15.31 9.67
C ILE A 52 4.11 14.17 8.66
N THR A 53 3.08 13.99 7.84
CA THR A 53 3.02 12.97 6.79
C THR A 53 3.07 13.65 5.43
N PRO A 54 4.10 13.39 4.61
CA PRO A 54 4.14 13.90 3.25
C PRO A 54 3.19 13.13 2.33
N VAL A 55 2.48 13.87 1.48
CA VAL A 55 1.52 13.34 0.51
C VAL A 55 1.85 13.88 -0.88
N ALA A 56 2.11 12.98 -1.82
CA ALA A 56 2.29 13.32 -3.23
C ALA A 56 0.93 13.56 -3.88
N GLU A 57 0.78 14.72 -4.52
CA GLU A 57 -0.27 14.98 -5.49
C GLU A 57 0.20 14.55 -6.87
N LEU A 58 -0.56 13.67 -7.50
CA LEU A 58 -0.19 12.99 -8.73
C LEU A 58 -1.07 13.48 -9.88
N GLU A 59 -0.55 13.33 -11.09
CA GLU A 59 -1.41 13.39 -12.27
C GLU A 59 -2.44 12.25 -12.19
N PRO A 60 -3.76 12.55 -12.32
CA PRO A 60 -4.80 11.55 -12.15
C PRO A 60 -4.59 10.36 -13.09
N VAL A 61 -4.47 9.17 -12.51
CA VAL A 61 -4.21 7.95 -13.27
C VAL A 61 -5.17 6.84 -12.85
N PHE A 62 -5.71 6.12 -13.82
CA PHE A 62 -6.64 5.03 -13.55
C PHE A 62 -5.86 3.77 -13.15
N LEU A 63 -6.04 3.32 -11.91
CA LEU A 63 -5.36 2.15 -11.37
C LEU A 63 -6.34 1.26 -10.59
N ALA A 64 -6.38 -0.03 -10.96
CA ALA A 64 -7.14 -1.06 -10.24
C ALA A 64 -8.62 -0.67 -9.95
N GLY A 65 -9.30 -0.06 -10.93
CA GLY A 65 -10.73 0.27 -10.86
C GLY A 65 -11.05 1.64 -10.26
N SER A 66 -10.04 2.45 -9.91
CA SER A 66 -10.22 3.79 -9.36
C SER A 66 -9.20 4.77 -9.92
N THR A 67 -9.55 6.05 -10.02
CA THR A 67 -8.60 7.11 -10.35
C THR A 67 -7.82 7.51 -9.11
N ILE A 68 -6.50 7.33 -9.13
CA ILE A 68 -5.57 7.75 -8.08
C ILE A 68 -5.08 9.15 -8.45
N SER A 69 -5.25 10.11 -7.54
CA SER A 69 -4.71 11.49 -7.65
C SER A 69 -3.80 11.87 -6.50
N ARG A 70 -3.75 11.05 -5.43
CA ARG A 70 -2.91 11.27 -4.25
C ARG A 70 -2.31 9.97 -3.77
N ALA A 71 -1.06 10.03 -3.30
CA ALA A 71 -0.36 8.91 -2.69
C ALA A 71 0.41 9.38 -1.45
N THR A 72 0.44 8.56 -0.40
CA THR A 72 1.28 8.82 0.79
C THR A 72 2.73 8.52 0.47
N LEU A 73 3.64 9.37 0.94
CA LEU A 73 5.09 9.13 0.88
C LEU A 73 5.61 8.53 2.20
N HIS A 74 4.71 8.16 3.11
CA HIS A 74 4.98 7.60 4.44
C HIS A 74 5.73 8.52 5.40
N ASN A 75 6.95 8.92 5.08
CA ASN A 75 7.81 9.79 5.88
C ASN A 75 8.86 10.50 4.99
N PHE A 76 9.66 11.39 5.58
CA PHE A 76 10.69 12.13 4.84
C PHE A 76 11.88 11.24 4.43
N ASP A 77 12.25 10.25 5.24
CA ASP A 77 13.34 9.31 4.94
C ASP A 77 13.08 8.56 3.62
N GLU A 78 11.82 8.20 3.35
CA GLU A 78 11.45 7.50 2.12
C GLU A 78 11.50 8.41 0.89
N ILE A 79 11.26 9.71 1.07
CA ILE A 79 11.45 10.72 0.00
C ILE A 79 12.92 10.84 -0.35
N GLU A 80 13.80 10.93 0.65
CA GLU A 80 15.25 10.99 0.44
C GLU A 80 15.78 9.69 -0.16
N ARG A 81 15.32 8.54 0.32
CA ARG A 81 15.73 7.22 -0.19
C ARG A 81 15.38 7.04 -1.67
N LEU A 82 14.20 7.50 -2.08
CA LEU A 82 13.71 7.38 -3.45
C LEU A 82 14.05 8.60 -4.32
N ASP A 83 14.67 9.63 -3.73
CA ASP A 83 14.95 10.95 -4.33
C ASP A 83 13.74 11.52 -5.10
N ILE A 84 12.54 11.46 -4.50
CA ILE A 84 11.31 11.86 -5.18
C ILE A 84 11.22 13.38 -5.22
N ARG A 85 11.15 13.94 -6.43
CA ARG A 85 10.99 15.37 -6.64
C ARG A 85 9.70 15.70 -7.37
N ILE A 86 9.27 16.96 -7.21
CA ILE A 86 8.15 17.49 -7.98
C ILE A 86 8.54 17.49 -9.46
N GLY A 87 7.71 16.89 -10.30
CA GLY A 87 7.96 16.73 -11.73
C GLY A 87 8.40 15.33 -12.15
N ASP A 88 8.80 14.47 -11.22
CA ASP A 88 9.26 13.12 -11.54
C ASP A 88 8.11 12.18 -11.94
N TYR A 89 8.47 11.16 -12.72
CA TYR A 89 7.59 10.05 -13.03
C TYR A 89 7.81 8.94 -12.01
N VAL A 90 6.80 8.70 -11.20
CA VAL A 90 6.82 7.69 -10.14
C VAL A 90 5.96 6.50 -10.52
N LYS A 91 6.40 5.32 -10.09
CA LYS A 91 5.64 4.09 -10.24
C LYS A 91 4.77 3.90 -9.00
N ILE A 92 3.46 3.88 -9.21
CA ILE A 92 2.47 3.70 -8.15
C ILE A 92 1.88 2.29 -8.18
N GLU A 93 1.57 1.77 -7.01
CA GLU A 93 0.94 0.47 -6.78
C GLU A 93 -0.21 0.62 -5.77
N LYS A 94 -1.32 -0.10 -5.97
CA LYS A 94 -2.45 -0.14 -5.03
C LYS A 94 -2.54 -1.52 -4.37
N GLY A 95 -2.09 -1.63 -3.11
CA GLY A 95 -2.04 -2.88 -2.31
C GLY A 95 -3.18 -3.08 -1.32
#